data_AF-A0A382GI88-F1
#
_entry.id   AF-A0A382GI88-F1
#
_cell.length_a   1.000
_cell.length_b   1.000
_cell.length_c   1.000
_cell.angle_alpha   90.00
_cell.angle_beta   90.00
_cell.angle_gamma   90.00
#
_symmetry.space_group_name_H-M   'P 1'
#
loop_
_entity.id
_entity.type
_entity.pdbx_description
1 polymer ?
#
loop_
_entity_poly.entity_id
_entity_poly.type
_entity_poly.pdbx_seq_one_letter_code
_entity_poly.pdbx_strand_id
1 'polypeptide(L)'
;KFGNTTTGTASTTTLFVDQTLPELDDIPQNPLRTAVSGNPVNSIAVDNYWNIDTDELIVDFGNLVTADVDDNIIGGTVQLYGNVASKGWLALGTVESITAEHIQDNFTISIDAVEADGIGIEELSNDASLVSPIEWTAQIDGTEQTGVFSPLLNTTIDIPASYTLDGETILLRAKIWDKAGNFPAVEFWTIDNDLTIDGMEADNRPRITEATADREGWWGPNSKDVGIDESPIQIRFTASDAIYVTTGVTPTISLETGTVIGTASYESSSTTDPYIITFHYEPLVGETTVDPGTGEGEPLAFKIDGAIGKAVIDPKGGDMYEESGNLLFYNSGDPNKSPLIPYPGVDVSLDKMKNLIIDGVAPDDFTVGDISTFDADNNQQKSGYYNGLVRTITIRVPLPNDLVTITKDLTLASAQIEDCWTNYTDLDNDTGQDCGKIQLIAYALPEGSTDTPNEREFLTAHTILFSDLTGIDSYVDLNITHTEFEDPNEIAVQ
;
A
#
# COMPACT_ATOMS: atom_id res chain seq x y z
N LYS A 1 -72.86 14.15 -3.04
CA LYS A 1 -74.16 14.56 -2.44
C LYS A 1 -74.20 14.00 -1.02
N PHE A 2 -73.80 14.78 -0.01
CA PHE A 2 -74.03 14.42 1.39
C PHE A 2 -75.35 15.03 1.82
N GLY A 3 -76.31 14.17 2.15
CA GLY A 3 -77.61 14.57 2.67
C GLY A 3 -77.81 13.92 4.02
N ASN A 4 -77.77 14.71 5.08
CA ASN A 4 -78.67 14.54 6.21
C ASN A 4 -78.96 15.91 6.82
N THR A 5 -80.23 16.31 6.82
CA THR A 5 -80.70 17.50 7.51
C THR A 5 -80.95 17.09 8.96
N THR A 6 -80.06 17.49 9.87
CA THR A 6 -80.34 17.44 11.31
C THR A 6 -80.20 18.84 11.91
N THR A 7 -81.19 19.21 12.72
CA THR A 7 -81.13 20.35 13.64
C THR A 7 -80.24 19.95 14.81
N GLY A 8 -78.94 20.21 14.69
CA GLY A 8 -77.95 20.03 15.74
C GLY A 8 -76.85 21.08 15.58
N THR A 9 -76.20 21.46 16.67
CA THR A 9 -75.07 22.40 16.67
C THR A 9 -74.05 21.97 15.62
N ALA A 10 -73.67 22.87 14.72
CA ALA A 10 -72.65 22.58 13.71
C ALA A 10 -71.39 22.07 14.42
N SER A 11 -70.94 20.86 14.07
CA SER A 11 -69.66 20.37 14.54
C SER A 11 -68.57 21.31 14.04
N THR A 12 -67.68 21.78 14.91
CA THR A 12 -66.50 22.56 14.54
C THR A 12 -65.39 21.69 13.96
N THR A 13 -65.58 20.37 13.91
CA THR A 13 -64.62 19.42 13.33
C THR A 13 -64.66 19.50 11.81
N THR A 14 -63.53 19.87 11.21
CA THR A 14 -63.31 19.80 9.77
C THR A 14 -62.76 18.42 9.41
N LEU A 15 -63.35 17.77 8.40
CA LEU A 15 -62.85 16.51 7.84
C LEU A 15 -62.05 16.83 6.58
N PHE A 16 -60.77 16.50 6.59
CA PHE A 16 -59.94 16.49 5.40
C PHE A 16 -60.03 15.09 4.77
N VAL A 17 -60.31 15.03 3.47
CA VAL A 17 -60.32 13.78 2.70
C VAL A 17 -59.21 13.89 1.69
N ASP A 18 -58.21 13.01 1.84
CA ASP A 18 -57.13 12.86 0.91
C ASP A 18 -57.13 11.43 0.38
N GLN A 19 -57.00 11.29 -0.93
CA GLN A 19 -56.94 10.02 -1.64
C GLN A 19 -55.74 9.96 -2.58
N THR A 20 -54.91 11.02 -2.58
CA THR A 20 -53.69 11.07 -3.36
C THR A 20 -52.74 10.05 -2.74
N LEU A 21 -52.08 9.28 -3.60
CA LEU A 21 -51.06 8.34 -3.15
C LEU A 21 -49.72 9.02 -3.39
N PRO A 22 -48.75 8.86 -2.49
CA PRO A 22 -47.40 9.32 -2.76
C PRO A 22 -46.84 8.72 -4.05
N GLU A 23 -46.17 9.52 -4.86
CA GLU A 23 -45.40 9.13 -6.04
C GLU A 23 -43.91 9.08 -5.66
N LEU A 24 -43.29 7.91 -5.84
CA LEU A 24 -41.96 7.64 -5.27
C LEU A 24 -40.82 7.86 -6.27
N ASP A 25 -41.14 8.10 -7.54
CA ASP A 25 -40.17 8.11 -8.65
C ASP A 25 -39.22 9.32 -8.59
N ASP A 26 -39.62 10.39 -7.90
CA ASP A 26 -38.84 11.63 -7.75
C ASP A 26 -37.95 11.67 -6.50
N ILE A 27 -37.95 10.61 -5.69
CA ILE A 27 -37.06 10.53 -4.51
C ILE A 27 -35.64 10.19 -4.99
N PRO A 28 -34.62 11.00 -4.67
CA PRO A 28 -33.24 10.77 -5.12
C PRO A 28 -32.62 9.51 -4.52
N GLN A 29 -31.85 8.78 -5.32
CA GLN A 29 -31.02 7.65 -4.90
C GLN A 29 -29.64 8.13 -4.45
N ASN A 30 -29.56 8.71 -3.25
CA ASN A 30 -28.30 9.21 -2.67
C ASN A 30 -27.46 8.07 -2.09
N PRO A 31 -26.11 8.19 -2.04
CA PRO A 31 -25.26 7.25 -1.35
C PRO A 31 -25.70 7.03 0.11
N LEU A 32 -25.56 5.81 0.58
CA LEU A 32 -25.80 5.45 1.97
C LEU A 32 -24.64 5.95 2.81
N ARG A 33 -24.85 7.01 3.58
CA ARG A 33 -23.78 7.58 4.38
C ARG A 33 -23.61 6.75 5.64
N THR A 34 -22.38 6.56 6.09
CA THR A 34 -22.08 5.93 7.38
C THR A 34 -21.29 6.88 8.27
N ALA A 35 -21.33 6.64 9.56
CA ALA A 35 -20.50 7.34 10.52
C ALA A 35 -19.75 6.35 11.41
N VAL A 36 -18.65 6.87 11.97
CA VAL A 36 -17.86 6.23 13.01
C VAL A 36 -17.77 7.24 14.16
N SER A 37 -18.34 6.95 15.33
CA SER A 37 -18.23 7.82 16.50
C SER A 37 -17.05 7.45 17.41
N GLY A 38 -16.75 8.35 18.34
CA GLY A 38 -15.67 8.18 19.31
C GLY A 38 -14.28 8.42 18.71
N ASN A 39 -13.32 7.57 19.10
CA ASN A 39 -11.98 7.55 18.52
C ASN A 39 -11.85 6.25 17.73
N PRO A 40 -12.31 6.22 16.46
CA PRO A 40 -12.24 5.02 15.64
C PRO A 40 -10.78 4.61 15.49
N VAL A 41 -10.53 3.32 15.62
CA VAL A 41 -9.18 2.79 15.65
C VAL A 41 -8.92 1.87 14.47
N ASN A 42 -9.94 1.15 14.01
CA ASN A 42 -9.86 0.12 13.01
C ASN A 42 -10.26 0.57 11.60
N SER A 43 -11.04 1.64 11.48
CA SER A 43 -11.63 2.04 10.19
C SER A 43 -11.91 3.55 10.10
N ILE A 44 -12.24 4.02 8.90
CA ILE A 44 -12.79 5.35 8.60
C ILE A 44 -14.14 5.19 7.92
N ALA A 45 -15.10 6.08 8.15
CA ALA A 45 -16.40 6.00 7.48
C ALA A 45 -16.27 6.18 5.96
N VAL A 46 -16.90 5.29 5.19
CA VAL A 46 -17.01 5.34 3.73
C VAL A 46 -18.44 5.04 3.33
N ASP A 47 -19.02 5.91 2.50
CA ASP A 47 -20.39 5.75 2.01
C ASP A 47 -20.57 4.38 1.33
N ASN A 48 -21.72 3.76 1.56
CA ASN A 48 -22.14 2.44 1.08
C ASN A 48 -21.37 1.25 1.69
N TYR A 49 -20.50 1.50 2.66
CA TYR A 49 -19.82 0.45 3.42
C TYR A 49 -20.14 0.53 4.90
N TRP A 50 -20.42 -0.63 5.48
CA TRP A 50 -20.45 -0.87 6.91
C TRP A 50 -19.15 -1.58 7.30
N ASN A 51 -18.29 -0.88 8.01
CA ASN A 51 -16.96 -1.36 8.39
C ASN A 51 -16.82 -1.58 9.90
N ILE A 52 -15.64 -1.99 10.35
CA ILE A 52 -15.41 -2.52 11.70
C ILE A 52 -15.83 -1.57 12.83
N ASP A 53 -15.66 -0.25 12.67
CA ASP A 53 -16.06 0.73 13.70
C ASP A 53 -17.32 1.52 13.32
N THR A 54 -18.03 1.16 12.23
CA THR A 54 -19.26 1.86 11.84
C THR A 54 -20.30 1.73 12.92
N ASP A 55 -20.88 2.86 13.31
CA ASP A 55 -21.85 2.92 14.39
C ASP A 55 -23.18 3.56 13.99
N GLU A 56 -23.27 4.15 12.80
CA GLU A 56 -24.49 4.80 12.33
C GLU A 56 -24.61 4.66 10.80
N LEU A 57 -25.82 4.33 10.32
CA LEU A 57 -26.25 4.46 8.93
C LEU A 57 -27.16 5.67 8.79
N ILE A 58 -26.90 6.51 7.79
CA ILE A 58 -27.68 7.70 7.46
C ILE A 58 -28.22 7.57 6.03
N VAL A 59 -29.55 7.48 5.90
CA VAL A 59 -30.25 7.43 4.61
C VAL A 59 -30.84 8.80 4.29
N ASP A 60 -30.42 9.38 3.17
CA ASP A 60 -30.90 10.69 2.70
C ASP A 60 -31.95 10.54 1.59
N PHE A 61 -33.19 10.91 1.91
CA PHE A 61 -34.34 10.89 0.99
C PHE A 61 -34.48 12.19 0.18
N GLY A 62 -33.54 13.13 0.32
CA GLY A 62 -33.65 14.46 -0.23
C GLY A 62 -34.79 15.26 0.39
N ASN A 63 -35.20 16.33 -0.27
CA ASN A 63 -36.32 17.15 0.19
C ASN A 63 -37.65 16.56 -0.28
N LEU A 64 -38.24 15.67 0.52
CA LEU A 64 -39.54 15.05 0.24
C LEU A 64 -40.71 16.04 0.15
N VAL A 65 -40.57 17.23 0.74
CA VAL A 65 -41.67 18.22 0.79
C VAL A 65 -41.79 19.03 -0.49
N THR A 66 -40.66 19.26 -1.17
CA THR A 66 -40.60 20.00 -2.43
C THR A 66 -40.43 19.10 -3.64
N ALA A 67 -40.06 17.83 -3.43
CA ALA A 67 -40.28 16.80 -4.42
C ALA A 67 -41.78 16.64 -4.66
N ASP A 68 -42.18 16.36 -5.91
CA ASP A 68 -43.58 16.15 -6.29
C ASP A 68 -44.11 14.77 -5.79
N VAL A 69 -43.71 14.38 -4.56
CA VAL A 69 -44.04 13.10 -3.93
C VAL A 69 -45.51 13.06 -3.54
N ASP A 70 -46.00 14.04 -2.79
CA ASP A 70 -47.43 14.20 -2.48
C ASP A 70 -47.73 15.61 -1.98
N ASP A 71 -48.83 16.21 -2.43
CA ASP A 71 -49.29 17.54 -2.00
C ASP A 71 -49.54 17.65 -0.47
N ASN A 72 -49.74 16.52 0.23
CA ASN A 72 -50.00 16.43 1.67
C ASN A 72 -48.96 15.56 2.43
N ILE A 73 -47.71 15.53 1.95
CA ILE A 73 -46.63 14.77 2.59
C ILE A 73 -46.24 15.28 3.98
N ILE A 74 -46.41 16.58 4.27
CA ILE A 74 -46.11 17.18 5.59
C ILE A 74 -47.07 16.64 6.66
N GLY A 75 -46.51 16.00 7.68
CA GLY A 75 -47.23 15.28 8.73
C GLY A 75 -47.42 13.80 8.43
N GLY A 76 -46.90 13.32 7.29
CA GLY A 76 -46.69 11.92 7.00
C GLY A 76 -45.51 11.32 7.76
N THR A 77 -45.18 10.07 7.46
CA THR A 77 -44.14 9.30 8.16
C THR A 77 -43.35 8.40 7.23
N VAL A 78 -42.11 8.05 7.62
CA VAL A 78 -41.25 7.11 6.90
C VAL A 78 -40.74 6.04 7.87
N GLN A 79 -40.78 4.77 7.45
CA GLN A 79 -40.16 3.64 8.16
C GLN A 79 -39.16 2.95 7.25
N LEU A 80 -37.90 2.86 7.68
CA LEU A 80 -36.86 2.13 6.98
C LEU A 80 -36.96 0.62 7.27
N TYR A 81 -36.59 -0.20 6.30
CA TYR A 81 -36.48 -1.64 6.43
C TYR A 81 -35.15 -2.14 5.85
N GLY A 82 -34.53 -3.09 6.55
CA GLY A 82 -33.29 -3.74 6.13
C GLY A 82 -33.47 -5.24 5.91
N ASN A 83 -32.69 -5.81 5.01
CA ASN A 83 -32.61 -7.24 4.77
C ASN A 83 -31.18 -7.62 4.41
N VAL A 84 -30.58 -8.47 5.22
CA VAL A 84 -29.24 -9.01 5.00
C VAL A 84 -29.32 -10.47 4.57
N ALA A 85 -28.52 -10.86 3.59
CA ALA A 85 -28.40 -12.25 3.12
C ALA A 85 -29.76 -12.94 2.83
N SER A 86 -30.77 -12.19 2.36
CA SER A 86 -32.13 -12.67 2.12
C SER A 86 -32.84 -13.30 3.34
N LYS A 87 -32.42 -12.97 4.56
CA LYS A 87 -33.00 -13.48 5.82
C LYS A 87 -34.39 -12.89 6.11
N GLY A 88 -34.78 -11.83 5.40
CA GLY A 88 -36.09 -11.22 5.53
C GLY A 88 -36.00 -9.74 5.89
N TRP A 89 -37.11 -9.03 5.67
CA TRP A 89 -37.17 -7.59 5.90
C TRP A 89 -37.59 -7.28 7.33
N LEU A 90 -36.77 -6.54 8.06
CA LEU A 90 -37.05 -6.04 9.40
C LEU A 90 -37.15 -4.51 9.37
N ALA A 91 -38.02 -3.94 10.20
CA ALA A 91 -38.10 -2.49 10.37
C ALA A 91 -36.87 -2.02 11.17
N LEU A 92 -36.13 -1.06 10.62
CA LEU A 92 -34.92 -0.50 11.22
C LEU A 92 -35.25 0.80 11.97
N GLY A 93 -34.67 0.99 13.16
CA GLY A 93 -34.92 2.13 14.02
C GLY A 93 -36.40 2.30 14.34
N THR A 94 -36.85 3.55 14.40
CA THR A 94 -38.25 3.91 14.66
C THR A 94 -38.89 4.65 13.48
N VAL A 95 -40.21 4.78 13.50
CA VAL A 95 -40.95 5.53 12.47
C VAL A 95 -40.67 7.02 12.61
N GLU A 96 -40.12 7.64 11.56
CA GLU A 96 -39.78 9.05 11.55
C GLU A 96 -40.87 9.92 10.92
N SER A 97 -41.07 11.13 11.48
CA SER A 97 -42.14 12.04 11.05
C SER A 97 -41.66 13.11 10.08
N ILE A 98 -42.38 13.29 8.98
CA ILE A 98 -42.09 14.34 7.99
C ILE A 98 -42.67 15.66 8.50
N THR A 99 -41.82 16.55 9.01
CA THR A 99 -42.24 17.87 9.51
C THR A 99 -42.08 18.98 8.45
N ALA A 100 -42.61 20.17 8.74
CA ALA A 100 -42.45 21.35 7.88
C ALA A 100 -41.01 21.91 7.87
N GLU A 101 -40.13 21.45 8.77
CA GLU A 101 -38.72 21.87 8.80
C GLU A 101 -37.96 21.32 7.59
N HIS A 102 -38.34 20.14 7.10
CA HIS A 102 -37.82 19.53 5.86
C HIS A 102 -38.24 20.25 4.57
N ILE A 103 -38.91 21.41 4.65
CA ILE A 103 -39.04 22.32 3.50
C ILE A 103 -37.69 22.97 3.20
N GLN A 104 -36.91 23.27 4.24
CA GLN A 104 -35.65 24.02 4.12
C GLN A 104 -34.41 23.11 4.10
N ASP A 105 -34.54 21.85 4.50
CA ASP A 105 -33.47 20.85 4.58
C ASP A 105 -33.94 19.48 4.03
N ASN A 106 -33.01 18.56 3.78
CA ASN A 106 -33.33 17.19 3.37
C ASN A 106 -33.97 16.38 4.52
N PHE A 107 -34.79 15.39 4.17
CA PHE A 107 -35.29 14.38 5.09
C PHE A 107 -34.30 13.22 5.18
N THR A 108 -33.71 13.02 6.35
CA THR A 108 -32.74 11.95 6.61
C THR A 108 -33.21 11.06 7.75
N ILE A 109 -32.97 9.76 7.65
CA ILE A 109 -33.13 8.81 8.75
C ILE A 109 -31.75 8.30 9.15
N SER A 110 -31.43 8.44 10.43
CA SER A 110 -30.25 7.85 11.07
C SER A 110 -30.65 6.59 11.82
N ILE A 111 -29.86 5.53 11.68
CA ILE A 111 -30.03 4.25 12.39
C ILE A 111 -28.70 3.93 13.05
N ASP A 112 -28.71 3.79 14.36
CA ASP A 112 -27.52 3.38 15.10
C ASP A 112 -27.21 1.89 14.84
N ALA A 113 -25.96 1.50 15.04
CA ALA A 113 -25.53 0.10 15.00
C ALA A 113 -26.36 -0.78 15.93
N VAL A 114 -26.64 -0.24 17.12
CA VAL A 114 -27.49 -0.85 18.15
C VAL A 114 -28.52 0.18 18.61
N GLU A 115 -29.80 -0.19 18.52
CA GLU A 115 -30.92 0.69 18.84
C GLU A 115 -31.50 0.40 20.23
N ALA A 116 -31.76 1.44 21.02
CA ALA A 116 -32.36 1.28 22.34
C ALA A 116 -33.86 0.91 22.26
N ASP A 117 -34.57 1.52 21.30
CA ASP A 117 -36.04 1.44 21.16
C ASP A 117 -36.46 0.88 19.77
N GLY A 118 -35.56 0.14 19.10
CA GLY A 118 -35.76 -0.36 17.74
C GLY A 118 -34.84 -1.53 17.38
N ILE A 119 -34.63 -1.74 16.07
CA ILE A 119 -33.64 -2.68 15.52
C ILE A 119 -32.60 -1.84 14.78
N GLY A 120 -31.36 -1.86 15.22
CA GLY A 120 -30.23 -1.24 14.53
C GLY A 120 -29.70 -2.14 13.41
N ILE A 121 -28.53 -1.79 12.89
CA ILE A 121 -27.93 -2.55 11.79
C ILE A 121 -27.31 -3.87 12.26
N GLU A 122 -26.67 -3.89 13.42
CA GLU A 122 -26.01 -5.10 13.92
C GLU A 122 -27.02 -6.20 14.27
N GLU A 123 -28.25 -5.85 14.65
CA GLU A 123 -29.29 -6.83 14.95
C GLU A 123 -29.80 -7.59 13.72
N LEU A 124 -29.55 -7.09 12.50
CA LEU A 124 -29.84 -7.83 11.26
C LEU A 124 -28.98 -9.11 11.14
N SER A 125 -27.81 -9.14 11.76
CA SER A 125 -26.87 -10.26 11.76
C SER A 125 -27.50 -11.56 12.29
N ASN A 126 -28.41 -11.42 13.27
CA ASN A 126 -28.84 -12.49 14.19
C ASN A 126 -27.67 -13.18 14.91
N ASP A 127 -26.51 -12.52 15.02
CA ASP A 127 -25.39 -13.01 15.81
C ASP A 127 -25.71 -12.85 17.30
N ALA A 128 -25.96 -13.98 17.97
CA ALA A 128 -26.28 -14.05 19.39
C ALA A 128 -25.19 -13.47 20.32
N SER A 129 -23.98 -13.17 19.80
CA SER A 129 -22.90 -12.50 20.55
C SER A 129 -22.95 -10.97 20.47
N LEU A 130 -23.60 -10.40 19.44
CA LEU A 130 -23.73 -8.95 19.22
C LEU A 130 -25.09 -8.41 19.68
N VAL A 131 -26.14 -9.23 19.62
CA VAL A 131 -27.41 -8.90 20.28
C VAL A 131 -27.36 -9.30 21.75
N SER A 132 -27.66 -8.35 22.64
CA SER A 132 -28.36 -8.72 23.88
C SER A 132 -29.60 -9.48 23.43
N PRO A 133 -29.79 -10.76 23.81
CA PRO A 133 -30.97 -11.49 23.38
C PRO A 133 -32.17 -10.61 23.69
N ILE A 134 -33.00 -10.30 22.69
CA ILE A 134 -34.29 -9.67 22.94
C ILE A 134 -35.07 -10.70 23.76
N GLU A 135 -34.93 -10.62 25.08
CA GLU A 135 -35.63 -11.49 26.00
C GLU A 135 -37.09 -11.06 25.95
N TRP A 136 -37.87 -11.73 25.13
CA TRP A 136 -39.30 -11.59 25.22
C TRP A 136 -39.85 -12.54 26.28
N THR A 137 -40.65 -12.00 27.19
CA THR A 137 -41.50 -12.78 28.09
C THR A 137 -42.90 -12.82 27.51
N ALA A 138 -43.30 -13.99 26.99
CA ALA A 138 -44.66 -14.24 26.56
C ALA A 138 -45.37 -15.12 27.57
N GLN A 139 -46.59 -14.72 27.96
CA GLN A 139 -47.55 -15.67 28.53
C GLN A 139 -48.35 -16.30 27.39
N ILE A 140 -47.91 -17.46 26.93
CA ILE A 140 -48.73 -18.35 26.10
C ILE A 140 -49.30 -19.43 27.02
N ASP A 141 -50.62 -19.53 27.06
CA ASP A 141 -51.38 -20.50 27.86
C ASP A 141 -51.07 -20.50 29.37
N GLY A 142 -50.70 -19.34 29.93
CA GLY A 142 -50.48 -19.17 31.37
C GLY A 142 -49.13 -19.72 31.88
N THR A 143 -48.22 -20.06 30.96
CA THR A 143 -46.82 -20.41 31.26
C THR A 143 -45.89 -19.32 30.73
N GLU A 144 -44.98 -18.84 31.58
CA GLU A 144 -43.85 -18.03 31.12
C GLU A 144 -42.97 -18.90 30.22
N GLN A 145 -42.77 -18.45 28.98
CA GLN A 145 -41.70 -18.96 28.13
C GLN A 145 -40.66 -17.86 27.95
N THR A 146 -39.40 -18.20 28.20
CA THR A 146 -38.22 -17.40 27.87
C THR A 146 -37.50 -18.07 26.71
N GLY A 147 -37.13 -17.30 25.69
CA GLY A 147 -36.43 -17.81 24.52
C GLY A 147 -35.84 -16.69 23.66
N VAL A 148 -34.78 -17.00 22.92
CA VAL A 148 -34.15 -16.13 21.92
C VAL A 148 -34.92 -16.29 20.62
N PHE A 149 -35.66 -15.27 20.20
CA PHE A 149 -36.50 -15.32 19.00
C PHE A 149 -36.16 -14.16 18.07
N SER A 150 -35.94 -14.46 16.79
CA SER A 150 -35.92 -13.47 15.72
C SER A 150 -37.38 -13.25 15.29
N PRO A 151 -38.00 -12.08 15.56
CA PRO A 151 -39.47 -11.92 15.63
C PRO A 151 -40.25 -12.09 14.32
N LEU A 152 -39.61 -12.38 13.17
CA LEU A 152 -40.32 -12.58 11.89
C LEU A 152 -40.21 -13.97 11.27
N LEU A 153 -39.37 -14.85 11.80
CA LEU A 153 -39.22 -16.21 11.29
C LEU A 153 -39.72 -17.18 12.35
N ASN A 154 -40.88 -17.76 12.11
CA ASN A 154 -41.40 -18.91 12.87
C ASN A 154 -40.56 -20.18 12.59
N THR A 155 -39.23 -20.04 12.49
CA THR A 155 -38.25 -21.07 12.18
C THR A 155 -36.96 -20.73 12.90
N THR A 156 -36.40 -21.72 13.60
CA THR A 156 -35.01 -21.68 14.05
C THR A 156 -34.12 -21.63 12.80
N ILE A 157 -33.47 -20.50 12.54
CA ILE A 157 -32.38 -20.46 11.57
C ILE A 157 -31.15 -20.98 12.31
N ASP A 158 -30.73 -22.20 12.00
CA ASP A 158 -29.41 -22.70 12.38
C ASP A 158 -28.38 -21.84 11.62
N ILE A 159 -27.94 -20.75 12.23
CA ILE A 159 -26.77 -20.01 11.76
C ILE A 159 -25.56 -20.82 12.23
N PRO A 160 -24.72 -21.34 11.32
CA PRO A 160 -23.48 -22.00 11.71
C PRO A 160 -22.69 -21.04 12.61
N ALA A 161 -22.05 -21.55 13.66
CA ALA A 161 -21.15 -20.76 14.52
C ALA A 161 -19.95 -20.13 13.76
N SER A 162 -19.84 -20.36 12.46
CA SER A 162 -18.83 -19.84 11.54
C SER A 162 -19.39 -18.88 10.48
N TYR A 163 -20.66 -18.50 10.54
CA TYR A 163 -21.23 -17.53 9.60
C TYR A 163 -20.85 -16.12 10.05
N THR A 164 -20.15 -15.40 9.18
CA THR A 164 -19.78 -14.00 9.37
C THR A 164 -20.62 -13.13 8.44
N LEU A 165 -20.97 -11.92 8.88
CA LEU A 165 -21.59 -10.92 8.00
C LEU A 165 -20.62 -10.31 6.99
N ASP A 166 -19.33 -10.56 7.17
CA ASP A 166 -18.28 -10.08 6.28
C ASP A 166 -18.52 -10.49 4.82
N GLY A 167 -18.47 -9.53 3.91
CA GLY A 167 -18.76 -9.67 2.49
C GLY A 167 -20.24 -9.73 2.11
N GLU A 168 -21.16 -9.61 3.06
CA GLU A 168 -22.61 -9.60 2.80
C GLU A 168 -23.11 -8.20 2.45
N THR A 169 -24.28 -8.15 1.81
CA THR A 169 -24.96 -6.89 1.47
C THR A 169 -26.26 -6.73 2.28
N ILE A 170 -26.47 -5.53 2.80
CA ILE A 170 -27.75 -5.09 3.36
C ILE A 170 -28.51 -4.34 2.28
N LEU A 171 -29.66 -4.90 1.91
CA LEU A 171 -30.63 -4.24 1.05
C LEU A 171 -31.53 -3.35 1.91
N LEU A 172 -31.84 -2.16 1.42
CA LEU A 172 -32.70 -1.20 2.11
C LEU A 172 -33.94 -0.83 1.29
N ARG A 173 -35.03 -0.53 2.00
CA ARG A 173 -36.24 0.04 1.41
C ARG A 173 -37.00 0.83 2.46
N ALA A 174 -37.84 1.75 2.03
CA ALA A 174 -38.65 2.55 2.94
C ALA A 174 -40.13 2.43 2.63
N LYS A 175 -40.95 2.47 3.68
CA LYS A 175 -42.39 2.67 3.57
C LYS A 175 -42.72 4.10 3.93
N ILE A 176 -43.42 4.79 3.03
CA ILE A 176 -43.72 6.23 3.14
C ILE A 176 -45.23 6.41 3.16
N TRP A 177 -45.70 7.12 4.18
CA TRP A 177 -47.10 7.48 4.33
C TRP A 177 -47.25 9.00 4.25
N ASP A 178 -48.29 9.47 3.55
CA ASP A 178 -48.71 10.86 3.64
C ASP A 178 -49.36 11.17 5.01
N LYS A 179 -49.78 12.42 5.20
CA LYS A 179 -50.46 12.85 6.42
C LYS A 179 -51.79 12.12 6.69
N ALA A 180 -52.49 11.68 5.65
CA ALA A 180 -53.74 10.95 5.76
C ALA A 180 -53.55 9.44 5.98
N GLY A 181 -52.31 8.95 5.90
CA GLY A 181 -51.95 7.54 6.01
C GLY A 181 -52.07 6.77 4.70
N ASN A 182 -52.19 7.45 3.55
CA ASN A 182 -52.11 6.81 2.25
C ASN A 182 -50.66 6.41 1.96
N PHE A 183 -50.49 5.28 1.28
CA PHE A 183 -49.19 4.80 0.83
C PHE A 183 -49.30 4.20 -0.58
N PRO A 184 -48.21 4.16 -1.35
CA PRO A 184 -48.25 3.79 -2.77
C PRO A 184 -48.59 2.31 -2.98
N ALA A 185 -49.12 1.96 -4.15
CA ALA A 185 -49.51 0.58 -4.46
C ALA A 185 -48.32 -0.40 -4.53
N VAL A 186 -47.12 0.10 -4.83
CA VAL A 186 -45.86 -0.65 -4.78
C VAL A 186 -45.37 -0.92 -3.34
N GLU A 187 -46.07 -0.36 -2.35
CA GLU A 187 -45.86 -0.43 -0.89
C GLU A 187 -44.54 0.11 -0.34
N PHE A 188 -43.44 -0.01 -1.09
CA PHE A 188 -42.11 0.39 -0.67
C PHE A 188 -41.40 1.18 -1.76
N TRP A 189 -40.64 2.19 -1.34
CA TRP A 189 -39.57 2.79 -2.12
C TRP A 189 -38.31 1.94 -1.95
N THR A 190 -37.77 1.40 -3.04
CA THR A 190 -36.52 0.65 -3.01
C THR A 190 -35.35 1.62 -3.04
N ILE A 191 -34.37 1.36 -2.18
CA ILE A 191 -33.09 2.06 -2.22
C ILE A 191 -32.16 1.21 -3.08
N ASP A 192 -31.66 1.78 -4.17
CA ASP A 192 -30.87 1.06 -5.17
C ASP A 192 -29.40 0.94 -4.76
N ASN A 193 -28.94 1.77 -3.82
CA ASN A 193 -27.61 1.66 -3.25
C ASN A 193 -27.57 0.52 -2.24
N ASP A 194 -26.59 -0.34 -2.41
CA ASP A 194 -26.31 -1.48 -1.54
C ASP A 194 -25.37 -1.04 -0.41
N LEU A 195 -25.64 -1.48 0.83
CA LEU A 195 -24.70 -1.32 1.95
C LEU A 195 -23.90 -2.60 2.09
N THR A 196 -22.62 -2.56 1.73
CA THR A 196 -21.72 -3.71 1.81
C THR A 196 -21.09 -3.79 3.19
N ILE A 197 -21.15 -4.95 3.83
CA ILE A 197 -20.49 -5.21 5.10
C ILE A 197 -19.09 -5.72 4.81
N ASP A 198 -18.09 -5.02 5.31
CA ASP A 198 -16.68 -5.40 5.16
C ASP A 198 -16.04 -5.51 6.54
N GLY A 199 -16.33 -6.63 7.19
CA GLY A 199 -15.91 -6.94 8.54
C GLY A 199 -16.72 -6.31 9.66
N MET A 200 -16.72 -7.01 10.80
CA MET A 200 -17.23 -6.53 12.10
C MET A 200 -16.17 -6.72 13.19
N GLU A 201 -15.04 -7.36 12.88
CA GLU A 201 -13.98 -7.66 13.83
C GLU A 201 -12.62 -7.20 13.29
N ALA A 202 -11.68 -6.94 14.20
CA ALA A 202 -10.34 -6.47 13.86
C ALA A 202 -9.53 -7.45 12.97
N ASP A 203 -9.93 -8.72 12.90
CA ASP A 203 -9.29 -9.71 12.03
C ASP A 203 -9.65 -9.53 10.55
N ASN A 204 -10.75 -8.82 10.23
CA ASN A 204 -11.16 -8.47 8.87
C ASN A 204 -10.32 -7.34 8.24
N ARG A 205 -9.41 -6.71 9.01
CA ARG A 205 -8.55 -5.66 8.46
C ARG A 205 -7.61 -6.20 7.38
N PRO A 206 -7.28 -5.36 6.39
CA PRO A 206 -6.30 -5.72 5.37
C PRO A 206 -4.92 -5.99 5.98
N ARG A 207 -4.11 -6.81 5.28
CA ARG A 207 -2.76 -7.21 5.72
C ARG A 207 -1.79 -7.21 4.56
N ILE A 208 -0.52 -6.89 4.84
CA ILE A 208 0.58 -7.20 3.92
C ILE A 208 0.96 -8.66 4.07
N THR A 209 0.94 -9.39 2.97
CA THR A 209 1.21 -10.84 2.92
C THR A 209 2.60 -11.16 2.39
N GLU A 210 3.16 -10.28 1.55
CA GLU A 210 4.44 -10.50 0.89
C GLU A 210 5.16 -9.18 0.63
N ALA A 211 6.48 -9.22 0.61
CA ALA A 211 7.34 -8.12 0.22
C ALA A 211 8.45 -8.61 -0.72
N THR A 212 8.65 -7.89 -1.83
CA THR A 212 9.64 -8.22 -2.85
C THR A 212 10.25 -6.94 -3.44
N ALA A 213 11.24 -7.10 -4.32
CA ALA A 213 11.78 -6.03 -5.13
C ALA A 213 11.72 -6.39 -6.62
N ASP A 214 11.72 -5.39 -7.49
CA ASP A 214 11.90 -5.59 -8.93
C ASP A 214 13.35 -5.90 -9.33
N ARG A 215 14.30 -5.73 -8.40
CA ARG A 215 15.74 -5.94 -8.60
C ARG A 215 16.30 -7.08 -7.77
N GLU A 216 17.40 -7.65 -8.25
CA GLU A 216 18.28 -8.61 -7.57
C GLU A 216 19.74 -8.24 -7.84
N GLY A 217 20.67 -8.80 -7.06
CA GLY A 217 22.10 -8.57 -7.19
C GLY A 217 22.58 -7.32 -6.46
N TRP A 218 23.75 -6.82 -6.85
CA TRP A 218 24.44 -5.69 -6.22
C TRP A 218 23.98 -4.34 -6.79
N TRP A 219 23.60 -3.42 -5.92
CA TRP A 219 23.12 -2.08 -6.29
C TRP A 219 23.74 -1.01 -5.39
N GLY A 220 24.19 0.08 -6.00
CA GLY A 220 24.73 1.24 -5.33
C GLY A 220 24.22 2.54 -5.94
N PRO A 221 24.66 3.69 -5.39
CA PRO A 221 24.25 5.02 -5.86
C PRO A 221 24.56 5.29 -7.33
N ASN A 222 25.59 4.61 -7.85
CA ASN A 222 26.07 4.72 -9.23
C ASN A 222 25.61 3.55 -10.14
N SER A 223 24.78 2.62 -9.67
CA SER A 223 24.29 1.48 -10.46
C SER A 223 23.27 1.86 -11.55
N LYS A 224 23.27 3.12 -11.98
CA LYS A 224 22.37 3.70 -13.00
C LYS A 224 22.76 3.31 -14.44
N ASP A 225 23.81 2.50 -14.63
CA ASP A 225 24.48 2.28 -15.92
C ASP A 225 24.13 0.97 -16.65
N VAL A 226 23.17 0.16 -16.17
CA VAL A 226 22.87 -1.19 -16.75
C VAL A 226 21.72 -1.23 -17.76
N GLY A 227 21.39 -0.13 -18.43
CA GLY A 227 20.43 -0.13 -19.57
C GLY A 227 18.97 -0.41 -19.20
N ILE A 228 18.66 -0.29 -17.91
CA ILE A 228 17.31 -0.26 -17.36
C ILE A 228 17.04 1.22 -17.13
N ASP A 229 15.89 1.74 -17.58
CA ASP A 229 15.51 3.16 -17.42
C ASP A 229 15.89 3.66 -16.03
N GLU A 230 16.21 4.97 -15.90
CA GLU A 230 16.69 5.72 -14.70
C GLU A 230 15.78 5.61 -13.44
N SER A 231 14.92 4.61 -13.38
CA SER A 231 13.93 4.32 -12.36
C SER A 231 14.58 3.78 -11.09
N PRO A 232 14.13 4.24 -9.92
CA PRO A 232 14.53 3.72 -8.62
C PRO A 232 14.18 2.24 -8.46
N ILE A 233 14.80 1.58 -7.46
CA ILE A 233 14.44 0.22 -7.06
C ILE A 233 13.01 0.25 -6.53
N GLN A 234 12.15 -0.62 -7.04
CA GLN A 234 10.77 -0.75 -6.62
C GLN A 234 10.66 -1.86 -5.57
N ILE A 235 10.41 -1.49 -4.33
CA ILE A 235 10.00 -2.40 -3.27
C ILE A 235 8.49 -2.52 -3.35
N ARG A 236 7.99 -3.75 -3.56
CA ARG A 236 6.58 -4.04 -3.78
C ARG A 236 6.04 -4.88 -2.64
N PHE A 237 4.90 -4.47 -2.10
CA PHE A 237 4.14 -5.22 -1.12
C PHE A 237 2.88 -5.76 -1.75
N THR A 238 2.58 -7.03 -1.48
CA THR A 238 1.27 -7.63 -1.78
C THR A 238 0.40 -7.52 -0.54
N ALA A 239 -0.76 -6.89 -0.69
CA ALA A 239 -1.80 -6.80 0.32
C ALA A 239 -2.90 -7.84 0.07
N SER A 240 -3.68 -8.15 1.11
CA SER A 240 -4.91 -8.95 0.96
C SER A 240 -5.98 -8.22 0.17
N ASP A 241 -5.99 -6.89 0.25
CA ASP A 241 -7.03 -6.02 -0.29
C ASP A 241 -6.41 -4.82 -1.04
N ALA A 242 -7.24 -4.13 -1.81
CA ALA A 242 -6.83 -2.92 -2.51
C ALA A 242 -6.55 -1.80 -1.52
N ILE A 243 -5.32 -1.25 -1.50
CA ILE A 243 -4.94 -0.25 -0.49
C ILE A 243 -4.82 1.16 -1.08
N TYR A 244 -5.45 2.09 -0.37
CA TYR A 244 -5.43 3.53 -0.59
C TYR A 244 -4.63 4.23 0.50
N VAL A 245 -4.00 5.34 0.13
CA VAL A 245 -3.21 6.17 1.03
C VAL A 245 -3.82 7.56 1.08
N THR A 246 -3.86 8.12 2.29
CA THR A 246 -4.33 9.49 2.51
C THR A 246 -3.65 10.48 1.55
N THR A 247 -4.46 11.27 0.84
CA THR A 247 -3.95 12.20 -0.18
C THR A 247 -2.98 13.22 0.41
N GLY A 248 -1.84 13.42 -0.25
CA GLY A 248 -0.82 14.39 0.16
C GLY A 248 0.14 13.89 1.24
N VAL A 249 0.04 12.61 1.64
CA VAL A 249 0.98 11.95 2.56
C VAL A 249 1.85 10.97 1.78
N THR A 250 3.12 10.88 2.17
CA THR A 250 4.08 9.94 1.58
C THR A 250 4.60 9.00 2.67
N PRO A 251 3.97 7.81 2.84
CA PRO A 251 4.49 6.78 3.72
C PRO A 251 5.94 6.40 3.39
N THR A 252 6.68 5.89 4.38
CA THR A 252 8.06 5.46 4.20
C THR A 252 8.33 4.13 4.89
N ILE A 253 9.30 3.38 4.37
CA ILE A 253 9.86 2.20 5.03
C ILE A 253 11.34 2.41 5.32
N SER A 254 11.81 1.89 6.44
CA SER A 254 13.23 1.88 6.81
C SER A 254 13.87 0.55 6.45
N LEU A 255 15.07 0.60 5.89
CA LEU A 255 15.85 -0.54 5.42
C LEU A 255 17.11 -0.69 6.26
N GLU A 256 17.58 -1.93 6.38
CA GLU A 256 18.81 -2.25 7.11
C GLU A 256 20.02 -2.13 6.20
N THR A 257 20.60 -0.93 6.11
CA THR A 257 21.77 -0.62 5.26
C THR A 257 22.96 -0.14 6.09
N GLY A 258 23.25 -0.86 7.18
CA GLY A 258 24.40 -0.61 8.03
C GLY A 258 24.19 0.59 8.96
N THR A 259 25.18 1.49 9.04
CA THR A 259 25.14 2.64 9.96
C THR A 259 24.22 3.76 9.49
N VAL A 260 24.00 3.85 8.18
CA VAL A 260 23.03 4.74 7.54
C VAL A 260 21.76 3.92 7.30
N ILE A 261 20.59 4.51 7.56
CA ILE A 261 19.31 3.82 7.38
C ILE A 261 18.77 4.20 6.01
N GLY A 262 18.69 3.22 5.12
CA GLY A 262 18.02 3.35 3.84
C GLY A 262 16.55 3.65 4.06
N THR A 263 16.00 4.56 3.26
CA THR A 263 14.59 4.94 3.33
C THR A 263 13.97 4.82 1.95
N ALA A 264 12.93 3.98 1.82
CA ALA A 264 12.11 3.96 0.62
C ALA A 264 10.82 4.76 0.85
N SER A 265 10.36 5.45 -0.19
CA SER A 265 9.20 6.34 -0.15
C SER A 265 8.06 5.78 -0.99
N TYR A 266 6.84 5.86 -0.47
CA TYR A 266 5.65 5.44 -1.20
C TYR A 266 5.51 6.22 -2.52
N GLU A 267 5.31 5.49 -3.60
CA GLU A 267 5.03 6.07 -4.91
C GLU A 267 3.54 5.98 -5.23
N SER A 268 3.01 4.76 -5.23
CA SER A 268 1.64 4.48 -5.66
C SER A 268 1.16 3.09 -5.25
N SER A 269 -0.15 2.88 -5.28
CA SER A 269 -0.75 1.55 -5.47
C SER A 269 -1.01 1.34 -6.96
N SER A 270 -0.82 0.11 -7.43
CA SER A 270 -0.92 -0.20 -8.85
C SER A 270 -2.38 -0.10 -9.33
N THR A 271 -2.62 0.70 -10.38
CA THR A 271 -3.98 0.86 -10.94
C THR A 271 -4.48 -0.38 -11.68
N THR A 272 -3.56 -1.26 -12.09
CA THR A 272 -3.88 -2.53 -12.78
C THR A 272 -3.91 -3.72 -11.83
N ASP A 273 -3.28 -3.58 -10.67
CA ASP A 273 -3.18 -4.60 -9.63
C ASP A 273 -3.26 -3.88 -8.27
N PRO A 274 -4.46 -3.52 -7.80
CA PRO A 274 -4.64 -2.63 -6.66
C PRO A 274 -4.17 -3.24 -5.32
N TYR A 275 -3.87 -4.54 -5.31
CA TYR A 275 -3.28 -5.26 -4.19
C TYR A 275 -1.77 -5.03 -4.06
N ILE A 276 -1.13 -4.40 -5.06
CA ILE A 276 0.30 -4.10 -5.05
C ILE A 276 0.56 -2.65 -4.65
N ILE A 277 1.29 -2.47 -3.55
CA ILE A 277 1.76 -1.18 -3.04
C ILE A 277 3.25 -1.04 -3.37
N THR A 278 3.63 0.06 -4.00
CA THR A 278 5.02 0.28 -4.46
C THR A 278 5.70 1.42 -3.72
N PHE A 279 6.91 1.15 -3.24
CA PHE A 279 7.84 2.09 -2.66
C PHE A 279 9.08 2.20 -3.54
N HIS A 280 9.57 3.41 -3.72
CA HIS A 280 10.80 3.70 -4.44
C HIS A 280 11.97 3.85 -3.48
N TYR A 281 13.05 3.15 -3.78
CA TYR A 281 14.31 3.21 -3.05
C TYR A 281 15.47 3.55 -3.99
N GLU A 282 16.24 4.56 -3.61
CA GLU A 282 17.50 4.93 -4.27
C GLU A 282 18.63 4.77 -3.25
N PRO A 283 19.58 3.85 -3.47
CA PRO A 283 20.74 3.70 -2.60
C PRO A 283 21.54 4.99 -2.52
N LEU A 284 21.91 5.41 -1.30
CA LEU A 284 22.74 6.59 -1.07
C LEU A 284 24.18 6.23 -0.72
N VAL A 285 25.08 7.20 -0.88
CA VAL A 285 26.50 7.03 -0.50
C VAL A 285 26.60 6.73 0.99
N GLY A 286 27.31 5.65 1.33
CA GLY A 286 27.51 5.17 2.69
C GLY A 286 26.45 4.19 3.20
N GLU A 287 25.40 3.91 2.43
CA GLU A 287 24.48 2.80 2.70
C GLU A 287 25.10 1.48 2.25
N THR A 288 25.01 0.43 3.07
CA THR A 288 25.52 -0.90 2.69
C THR A 288 24.85 -2.02 3.45
N THR A 289 24.57 -3.14 2.80
CA THR A 289 24.14 -4.38 3.45
C THR A 289 25.29 -5.36 3.66
N VAL A 290 26.53 -4.90 3.50
CA VAL A 290 27.73 -5.69 3.75
C VAL A 290 27.97 -5.83 5.26
N ASP A 291 28.21 -7.06 5.71
CA ASP A 291 28.64 -7.36 7.07
C ASP A 291 30.08 -6.84 7.28
N PRO A 292 30.31 -5.89 8.21
CA PRO A 292 31.61 -5.28 8.41
C PRO A 292 32.67 -6.22 9.03
N GLY A 293 32.26 -7.37 9.57
CA GLY A 293 33.13 -8.36 10.18
C GLY A 293 33.57 -9.46 9.20
N THR A 294 32.70 -9.87 8.29
CA THR A 294 32.99 -10.92 7.29
C THR A 294 33.24 -10.38 5.88
N GLY A 295 32.86 -9.14 5.60
CA GLY A 295 32.81 -8.61 4.24
C GLY A 295 31.57 -9.03 3.47
N GLU A 296 30.75 -9.96 4.00
CA GLU A 296 29.62 -10.61 3.32
C GLU A 296 28.49 -9.65 2.92
N GLY A 297 28.17 -9.59 1.63
CA GLY A 297 26.96 -8.95 1.13
C GLY A 297 25.70 -9.69 1.57
N GLU A 298 24.93 -9.10 2.49
CA GLU A 298 23.67 -9.67 2.94
C GLU A 298 22.48 -9.11 2.13
N PRO A 299 21.43 -9.92 1.91
CA PRO A 299 20.20 -9.43 1.30
C PRO A 299 19.60 -8.28 2.11
N LEU A 300 19.12 -7.27 1.40
CA LEU A 300 18.46 -6.09 1.93
C LEU A 300 17.24 -6.51 2.75
N ALA A 301 17.30 -6.23 4.04
CA ALA A 301 16.21 -6.50 4.98
C ALA A 301 15.47 -5.21 5.37
N PHE A 302 14.25 -5.37 5.88
CA PHE A 302 13.55 -4.27 6.54
C PHE A 302 14.16 -4.01 7.92
N LYS A 303 14.33 -2.74 8.25
CA LYS A 303 14.75 -2.36 9.58
C LYS A 303 13.62 -2.64 10.59
N ILE A 304 13.98 -3.29 11.68
CA ILE A 304 13.09 -3.43 12.84
C ILE A 304 13.00 -2.08 13.57
N ASP A 305 11.77 -1.58 13.74
CA ASP A 305 11.51 -0.43 14.60
C ASP A 305 11.87 -0.78 16.06
N GLY A 306 12.70 0.04 16.68
CA GLY A 306 13.23 -0.23 18.02
C GLY A 306 12.21 -0.05 19.15
N ALA A 307 11.14 0.72 18.93
CA ALA A 307 10.09 0.93 19.93
C ALA A 307 9.04 -0.18 19.88
N ILE A 308 8.70 -0.64 18.67
CA ILE A 308 7.65 -1.64 18.41
C ILE A 308 8.22 -3.07 18.38
N GLY A 309 9.50 -3.22 18.02
CA GLY A 309 10.14 -4.52 17.83
C GLY A 309 9.67 -5.26 16.58
N LYS A 310 9.17 -4.53 15.58
CA LYS A 310 8.61 -5.05 14.32
C LYS A 310 9.09 -4.22 13.13
N ALA A 311 9.12 -4.81 11.94
CA ALA A 311 9.24 -4.06 10.70
C ALA A 311 7.87 -3.46 10.35
N VAL A 312 7.83 -2.17 10.01
CA VAL A 312 6.58 -1.45 9.77
C VAL A 312 6.73 -0.47 8.59
N ILE A 313 5.59 -0.07 8.02
CA ILE A 313 5.50 1.15 7.21
C ILE A 313 5.22 2.30 8.17
N ASP A 314 5.97 3.39 8.06
CA ASP A 314 5.63 4.65 8.73
C ASP A 314 4.70 5.46 7.81
N PRO A 315 3.42 5.63 8.17
CA PRO A 315 2.46 6.29 7.30
C PRO A 315 2.56 7.83 7.37
N LYS A 316 3.52 8.39 8.09
CA LYS A 316 3.78 9.85 8.21
C LYS A 316 2.55 10.66 8.64
N GLY A 317 1.75 10.09 9.54
CA GLY A 317 0.55 10.71 10.09
C GLY A 317 -0.68 10.66 9.19
N GLY A 318 -0.60 9.99 8.03
CA GLY A 318 -1.77 9.60 7.24
C GLY A 318 -2.28 8.22 7.62
N ASP A 319 -3.42 7.84 7.04
CA ASP A 319 -3.96 6.49 7.10
C ASP A 319 -3.70 5.75 5.78
N MET A 320 -3.48 4.44 5.89
CA MET A 320 -3.54 3.46 4.79
C MET A 320 -4.75 2.58 5.02
N TYR A 321 -5.62 2.41 4.03
CA TYR A 321 -6.93 1.79 4.21
C TYR A 321 -7.43 1.12 2.93
N GLU A 322 -8.36 0.17 3.06
CA GLU A 322 -9.01 -0.45 1.90
C GLU A 322 -10.25 0.31 1.42
N GLU A 323 -10.88 -0.13 0.34
CA GLU A 323 -12.01 0.57 -0.28
C GLU A 323 -13.16 0.87 0.69
N SER A 324 -13.48 -0.07 1.59
CA SER A 324 -14.52 0.07 2.62
C SER A 324 -14.13 0.99 3.79
N GLY A 325 -12.85 1.38 3.87
CA GLY A 325 -12.32 2.21 4.93
C GLY A 325 -11.68 1.45 6.10
N ASN A 326 -11.58 0.12 6.11
CA ASN A 326 -10.79 -0.55 7.15
C ASN A 326 -9.30 -0.21 7.01
N LEU A 327 -8.68 0.11 8.12
CA LEU A 327 -7.29 0.55 8.18
C LEU A 327 -6.32 -0.62 8.10
N LEU A 328 -5.30 -0.47 7.27
CA LEU A 328 -4.10 -1.30 7.26
C LEU A 328 -3.17 -0.85 8.39
N PHE A 329 -3.29 -1.46 9.56
CA PHE A 329 -2.36 -1.22 10.68
C PHE A 329 -2.36 -2.39 11.65
N TYR A 330 -1.33 -2.46 12.50
CA TYR A 330 -1.07 -3.70 13.24
C TYR A 330 -1.75 -3.80 14.60
N ASN A 331 -1.99 -2.69 15.29
CA ASN A 331 -2.50 -2.70 16.65
C ASN A 331 -3.15 -1.37 17.03
N SER A 332 -4.30 -1.45 17.72
CA SER A 332 -5.06 -0.32 18.23
C SER A 332 -4.32 0.58 19.23
N GLY A 333 -3.23 0.07 19.82
CA GLY A 333 -2.36 0.85 20.70
C GLY A 333 -1.27 1.67 20.00
N ASP A 334 -1.09 1.54 18.68
CA ASP A 334 -0.08 2.31 17.94
C ASP A 334 -0.62 3.71 17.57
N PRO A 335 -0.11 4.80 18.16
CA PRO A 335 -0.56 6.15 17.81
C PRO A 335 -0.24 6.54 16.36
N ASN A 336 0.72 5.86 15.71
CA ASN A 336 1.10 6.11 14.33
C ASN A 336 0.31 5.24 13.34
N LYS A 337 -0.51 4.29 13.80
CA LYS A 337 -1.28 3.36 12.97
C LYS A 337 -0.42 2.70 11.87
N SER A 338 0.75 2.21 12.25
CA SER A 338 1.73 1.66 11.31
C SER A 338 1.24 0.32 10.74
N PRO A 339 1.32 0.07 9.41
CA PRO A 339 1.20 -1.26 8.85
C PRO A 339 2.32 -2.20 9.30
N LEU A 340 2.00 -3.46 9.59
CA LEU A 340 3.01 -4.52 9.68
C LEU A 340 3.39 -4.97 8.27
N ILE A 341 4.69 -5.23 8.09
CA ILE A 341 5.24 -5.88 6.90
C ILE A 341 5.90 -7.21 7.30
N PRO A 342 6.11 -8.13 6.34
CA PRO A 342 6.75 -9.40 6.60
C PRO A 342 8.04 -9.25 7.43
N TYR A 343 8.13 -10.03 8.50
CA TYR A 343 9.26 -9.99 9.39
C TYR A 343 10.53 -10.46 8.64
N PRO A 344 11.66 -9.74 8.77
CA PRO A 344 12.93 -10.17 8.16
C PRO A 344 13.26 -11.62 8.48
N GLY A 345 13.68 -12.37 7.47
CA GLY A 345 14.10 -13.76 7.61
C GLY A 345 13.01 -14.81 7.37
N VAL A 346 11.75 -14.42 7.11
CA VAL A 346 10.67 -15.35 6.73
C VAL A 346 10.53 -15.43 5.20
N ASP A 347 10.05 -16.55 4.67
CA ASP A 347 10.06 -16.82 3.21
C ASP A 347 9.37 -15.74 2.34
N VAL A 348 8.45 -14.97 2.92
CA VAL A 348 7.68 -13.90 2.23
C VAL A 348 8.23 -12.49 2.49
N SER A 349 9.39 -12.37 3.13
CA SER A 349 10.07 -11.09 3.39
C SER A 349 11.12 -10.76 2.34
N LEU A 350 11.44 -9.46 2.21
CA LEU A 350 12.33 -8.92 1.18
C LEU A 350 13.67 -9.68 1.12
N ASP A 351 14.29 -9.96 2.26
CA ASP A 351 15.60 -10.62 2.37
C ASP A 351 15.60 -12.12 2.05
N LYS A 352 14.42 -12.74 1.96
CA LYS A 352 14.25 -14.14 1.53
C LYS A 352 13.71 -14.26 0.11
N MET A 353 12.88 -13.32 -0.30
CA MET A 353 12.28 -13.28 -1.63
C MET A 353 13.28 -12.85 -2.70
N LYS A 354 14.23 -11.98 -2.34
CA LYS A 354 15.19 -11.40 -3.27
C LYS A 354 16.60 -11.39 -2.68
N ASN A 355 17.58 -11.66 -3.52
CA ASN A 355 19.00 -11.47 -3.19
C ASN A 355 19.47 -10.08 -3.63
N LEU A 356 18.80 -9.04 -3.14
CA LEU A 356 19.13 -7.65 -3.42
C LEU A 356 20.16 -7.17 -2.39
N ILE A 357 21.35 -6.77 -2.82
CA ILE A 357 22.46 -6.36 -1.95
C ILE A 357 22.77 -4.89 -2.23
N ILE A 358 22.94 -4.09 -1.18
CA ILE A 358 23.24 -2.67 -1.30
C ILE A 358 24.72 -2.43 -1.03
N ASP A 359 25.37 -1.78 -1.97
CA ASP A 359 26.75 -1.33 -1.87
C ASP A 359 26.88 0.12 -2.32
N GLY A 360 26.75 1.03 -1.36
CA GLY A 360 27.05 2.44 -1.50
C GLY A 360 28.38 2.84 -0.88
N VAL A 361 29.24 1.90 -0.52
CA VAL A 361 30.57 2.19 0.03
C VAL A 361 31.54 2.36 -1.12
N ALA A 362 32.27 3.48 -1.12
CA ALA A 362 33.30 3.69 -2.13
C ALA A 362 34.46 2.71 -1.89
N PRO A 363 35.07 2.16 -2.95
CA PRO A 363 36.31 1.41 -2.82
C PRO A 363 37.38 2.23 -2.09
N ASP A 364 38.22 1.54 -1.32
CA ASP A 364 39.37 2.18 -0.66
C ASP A 364 40.38 2.71 -1.70
N ASP A 365 40.98 3.86 -1.38
CA ASP A 365 42.10 4.40 -2.15
C ASP A 365 43.26 3.39 -2.18
N PHE A 366 43.81 3.15 -3.37
CA PHE A 366 45.00 2.35 -3.55
C PHE A 366 46.11 3.14 -4.23
N THR A 367 47.36 2.74 -4.00
CA THR A 367 48.50 3.24 -4.76
C THR A 367 48.76 2.26 -5.91
N VAL A 368 48.89 2.78 -7.13
CA VAL A 368 49.30 1.96 -8.28
C VAL A 368 50.68 1.35 -8.04
N GLY A 369 50.90 0.16 -8.59
CA GLY A 369 52.17 -0.55 -8.54
C GLY A 369 53.20 -0.01 -9.52
N ASP A 370 54.03 -0.90 -10.05
CA ASP A 370 55.08 -0.53 -10.99
C ASP A 370 54.51 0.12 -12.27
N ILE A 371 55.10 1.25 -12.65
CA ILE A 371 54.89 1.89 -13.96
C ILE A 371 56.10 1.56 -14.83
N SER A 372 55.86 0.82 -15.91
CA SER A 372 56.91 0.41 -16.85
C SER A 372 56.64 0.93 -18.25
N THR A 373 57.70 1.24 -18.98
CA THR A 373 57.64 1.80 -20.33
C THR A 373 58.36 0.90 -21.31
N PHE A 374 57.83 0.73 -22.51
CA PHE A 374 58.36 -0.15 -23.56
C PHE A 374 58.46 0.59 -24.89
N ASP A 375 59.47 0.26 -25.70
CA ASP A 375 59.59 0.76 -27.08
C ASP A 375 58.75 -0.04 -28.08
N ALA A 376 58.82 0.32 -29.37
CA ALA A 376 58.09 -0.34 -30.44
C ALA A 376 58.42 -1.84 -30.61
N ASP A 377 59.59 -2.27 -30.14
CA ASP A 377 60.08 -3.65 -30.21
C ASP A 377 59.83 -4.42 -28.90
N ASN A 378 59.04 -3.84 -27.98
CA ASN A 378 58.72 -4.36 -26.66
C ASN A 378 59.95 -4.50 -25.72
N ASN A 379 61.00 -3.70 -25.94
CA ASN A 379 62.11 -3.64 -25.01
C ASN A 379 61.81 -2.65 -23.88
N GLN A 380 61.96 -3.13 -22.65
CA GLN A 380 61.73 -2.34 -21.45
C GLN A 380 62.69 -1.14 -21.40
N GLN A 381 62.12 0.05 -21.34
CA GLN A 381 62.83 1.29 -21.08
C GLN A 381 63.00 1.48 -19.57
N LYS A 382 63.82 2.44 -19.15
CA LYS A 382 64.13 2.63 -17.72
C LYS A 382 62.85 2.94 -16.94
N SER A 383 62.48 2.05 -16.00
CA SER A 383 61.29 2.21 -15.13
C SER A 383 61.28 3.59 -14.46
N GLY A 384 60.11 4.26 -14.51
CA GLY A 384 59.91 5.63 -14.03
C GLY A 384 60.44 6.75 -14.93
N TYR A 385 60.93 6.46 -16.15
CA TYR A 385 61.40 7.47 -17.10
C TYR A 385 60.69 7.32 -18.45
N TYR A 386 60.28 8.46 -19.00
CA TYR A 386 59.79 8.60 -20.37
C TYR A 386 60.93 9.07 -21.29
N ASN A 387 61.02 8.50 -22.49
CA ASN A 387 61.91 8.97 -23.55
C ASN A 387 61.21 8.84 -24.92
N GLY A 388 61.73 9.49 -25.96
CA GLY A 388 61.10 9.51 -27.29
C GLY A 388 61.03 8.15 -28.03
N LEU A 389 61.49 7.06 -27.43
CA LEU A 389 61.34 5.70 -27.96
C LEU A 389 60.13 4.97 -27.38
N VAL A 390 59.53 5.47 -26.28
CA VAL A 390 58.42 4.83 -25.59
C VAL A 390 57.17 4.80 -26.48
N ARG A 391 56.57 3.62 -26.62
CA ARG A 391 55.33 3.33 -27.37
C ARG A 391 54.24 2.70 -26.51
N THR A 392 54.61 2.08 -25.39
CA THR A 392 53.65 1.51 -24.44
C THR A 392 54.01 1.91 -23.01
N ILE A 393 53.02 2.31 -22.24
CA ILE A 393 53.10 2.46 -20.78
C ILE A 393 52.22 1.39 -20.16
N THR A 394 52.80 0.54 -19.32
CA THR A 394 52.06 -0.45 -18.53
C THR A 394 51.99 0.04 -17.10
N ILE A 395 50.77 0.21 -16.60
CA ILE A 395 50.48 0.58 -15.21
C ILE A 395 49.89 -0.64 -14.53
N ARG A 396 50.59 -1.13 -13.50
CA ARG A 396 50.06 -2.19 -12.65
C ARG A 396 49.08 -1.61 -11.64
N VAL A 397 47.81 -1.96 -11.76
CA VAL A 397 46.78 -1.60 -10.79
C VAL A 397 46.58 -2.78 -9.84
N PRO A 398 46.95 -2.64 -8.55
CA PRO A 398 46.61 -3.67 -7.59
C PRO A 398 45.10 -3.75 -7.45
N LEU A 399 44.56 -4.97 -7.46
CA LEU A 399 43.18 -5.24 -7.07
C LEU A 399 43.27 -5.70 -5.62
N PRO A 400 43.00 -4.82 -4.63
CA PRO A 400 43.02 -5.25 -3.24
C PRO A 400 42.11 -6.46 -3.09
N ASN A 401 42.60 -7.51 -2.42
CA ASN A 401 41.72 -8.58 -1.94
C ASN A 401 40.77 -7.94 -0.94
N ASP A 402 39.54 -7.74 -1.35
CA ASP A 402 38.48 -7.54 -0.38
C ASP A 402 38.11 -8.90 0.22
N LEU A 403 37.47 -8.88 1.39
CA LEU A 403 37.27 -10.11 2.15
C LEU A 403 36.51 -11.17 1.33
N VAL A 404 37.06 -12.38 1.29
CA VAL A 404 36.50 -13.52 0.57
C VAL A 404 35.88 -14.47 1.57
N THR A 405 34.58 -14.70 1.44
CA THR A 405 33.93 -15.88 2.01
C THR A 405 33.15 -16.63 0.93
N ILE A 406 32.88 -17.90 1.19
CA ILE A 406 32.32 -18.83 0.19
C ILE A 406 30.80 -18.71 -0.01
N THR A 407 30.15 -17.70 0.60
CA THR A 407 28.69 -17.71 0.73
C THR A 407 27.96 -16.51 0.15
N LYS A 408 28.45 -15.26 0.23
CA LYS A 408 27.80 -14.10 -0.40
C LYS A 408 28.73 -12.87 -0.48
N ASP A 409 29.47 -12.64 -1.58
CA ASP A 409 30.40 -11.50 -1.63
C ASP A 409 30.79 -10.95 -3.00
N LEU A 410 31.06 -9.64 -3.04
CA LEU A 410 32.02 -8.99 -3.94
C LEU A 410 32.96 -8.25 -2.99
N THR A 411 34.26 -8.55 -2.94
CA THR A 411 35.18 -8.22 -4.04
C THR A 411 36.37 -9.18 -4.16
N LEU A 412 36.53 -9.73 -5.37
CA LEU A 412 37.81 -9.93 -6.08
C LEU A 412 38.76 -11.10 -5.69
N ALA A 413 38.25 -12.30 -5.35
CA ALA A 413 38.85 -13.61 -5.71
C ALA A 413 38.14 -14.80 -5.04
N SER A 414 37.70 -15.82 -5.78
CA SER A 414 37.61 -17.18 -5.21
C SER A 414 38.43 -18.15 -6.04
N ALA A 415 39.23 -18.99 -5.39
CA ALA A 415 40.12 -19.91 -6.09
C ALA A 415 39.39 -21.03 -6.85
N GLN A 416 38.06 -21.19 -6.70
CA GLN A 416 37.33 -22.36 -7.21
C GLN A 416 35.88 -22.14 -7.70
N ILE A 417 35.31 -20.93 -7.69
CA ILE A 417 33.95 -20.67 -8.21
C ILE A 417 33.94 -19.34 -8.97
N GLU A 418 33.38 -19.34 -10.19
CA GLU A 418 33.09 -18.13 -10.99
C GLU A 418 32.15 -17.21 -10.21
N ASP A 419 32.68 -16.12 -9.66
CA ASP A 419 31.94 -15.20 -8.80
C ASP A 419 32.08 -13.76 -9.32
N CYS A 420 31.31 -13.48 -10.36
CA CYS A 420 30.75 -12.16 -10.65
C CYS A 420 29.25 -12.43 -10.82
N TRP A 421 28.48 -12.43 -9.72
CA TRP A 421 27.11 -12.94 -9.76
C TRP A 421 26.24 -12.13 -10.71
N THR A 422 25.69 -12.84 -11.67
CA THR A 422 24.82 -12.36 -12.72
C THR A 422 23.67 -13.35 -12.92
N ASN A 423 22.75 -13.38 -11.96
CA ASN A 423 21.39 -13.78 -12.30
C ASN A 423 20.60 -12.53 -12.60
N TYR A 424 20.83 -12.00 -13.80
CA TYR A 424 19.74 -11.36 -14.52
C TYR A 424 19.11 -12.46 -15.39
N THR A 425 18.19 -13.23 -14.84
CA THR A 425 17.59 -14.39 -15.54
C THR A 425 16.51 -13.99 -16.57
N ASP A 426 16.17 -12.69 -16.66
CA ASP A 426 15.03 -12.22 -17.46
C ASP A 426 15.41 -11.41 -18.72
N LEU A 427 16.68 -11.46 -19.14
CA LEU A 427 17.10 -10.96 -20.46
C LEU A 427 17.70 -12.12 -21.26
N ASP A 428 17.03 -12.44 -22.36
CA ASP A 428 17.43 -13.46 -23.32
C ASP A 428 18.90 -13.31 -23.76
N ASN A 429 19.67 -14.38 -23.49
CA ASN A 429 20.95 -14.75 -24.09
C ASN A 429 22.16 -13.82 -23.89
N ASP A 430 23.12 -14.39 -23.17
CA ASP A 430 24.56 -14.12 -23.12
C ASP A 430 25.11 -13.08 -22.12
N THR A 431 25.97 -13.65 -21.27
CA THR A 431 27.04 -13.06 -20.46
C THR A 431 26.62 -12.03 -19.44
N GLY A 432 26.35 -12.54 -18.26
CA GLY A 432 26.78 -11.80 -17.09
C GLY A 432 28.30 -11.67 -16.97
N GLN A 433 28.70 -10.80 -16.02
CA GLN A 433 30.00 -10.68 -15.32
C GLN A 433 30.73 -9.34 -15.55
N ASP A 434 30.21 -8.24 -14.98
CA ASP A 434 31.03 -7.05 -14.67
C ASP A 434 31.29 -7.05 -13.15
N CYS A 435 32.53 -7.29 -12.73
CA CYS A 435 32.98 -7.23 -11.33
C CYS A 435 33.40 -5.80 -10.91
N GLY A 436 33.06 -4.79 -11.72
CA GLY A 436 33.48 -3.39 -11.57
C GLY A 436 34.24 -2.85 -12.80
N LYS A 437 34.63 -1.57 -12.75
CA LYS A 437 35.42 -0.91 -13.81
C LYS A 437 36.54 -0.06 -13.21
N ILE A 438 37.67 0.04 -13.91
CA ILE A 438 38.80 0.89 -13.57
C ILE A 438 38.97 1.95 -14.66
N GLN A 439 38.91 3.22 -14.26
CA GLN A 439 39.20 4.36 -15.13
C GLN A 439 40.51 5.02 -14.72
N LEU A 440 41.48 5.05 -15.63
CA LEU A 440 42.73 5.78 -15.41
C LEU A 440 42.57 7.24 -15.85
N ILE A 441 42.76 8.15 -14.89
CA ILE A 441 42.75 9.60 -15.10
C ILE A 441 44.15 10.12 -14.79
N ALA A 442 44.77 10.82 -15.73
CA ALA A 442 46.11 11.36 -15.56
C ALA A 442 46.23 12.74 -16.18
N TYR A 443 47.25 13.48 -15.76
CA TYR A 443 47.66 14.74 -16.37
C TYR A 443 49.09 14.63 -16.89
N ALA A 444 49.33 15.21 -18.06
CA ALA A 444 50.66 15.38 -18.62
C ALA A 444 50.94 16.88 -18.78
N LEU A 445 52.08 17.33 -18.26
CA LEU A 445 52.58 18.69 -18.48
C LEU A 445 54.03 18.62 -18.97
N PRO A 446 54.38 19.37 -20.02
CA PRO A 446 55.78 19.56 -20.38
C PRO A 446 56.58 20.10 -19.20
N GLU A 447 57.81 19.61 -19.04
CA GLU A 447 58.73 20.10 -18.02
C GLU A 447 58.89 21.63 -18.14
N GLY A 448 58.61 22.34 -17.04
CA GLY A 448 58.66 23.82 -17.00
C GLY A 448 57.37 24.53 -17.41
N SER A 449 56.28 23.81 -17.69
CA SER A 449 54.97 24.43 -17.89
C SER A 449 54.46 25.13 -16.62
N THR A 450 53.83 26.29 -16.79
CA THR A 450 53.10 27.01 -15.73
C THR A 450 51.59 26.79 -15.81
N ASP A 451 51.14 25.94 -16.75
CA ASP A 451 49.72 25.66 -16.94
C ASP A 451 49.19 24.82 -15.78
N THR A 452 47.92 25.02 -15.46
CA THR A 452 47.22 24.16 -14.51
C THR A 452 46.83 22.88 -15.26
N PRO A 453 47.25 21.68 -14.80
CA PRO A 453 46.92 20.45 -15.50
C PRO A 453 45.40 20.27 -15.52
N ASN A 454 44.84 19.96 -16.68
CA ASN A 454 43.47 19.47 -16.78
C ASN A 454 43.51 17.96 -16.74
N GLU A 455 42.72 17.36 -15.84
CA GLU A 455 42.49 15.92 -15.81
C GLU A 455 41.90 15.46 -17.14
N ARG A 456 42.46 14.40 -17.70
CA ARG A 456 41.92 13.74 -18.90
C ARG A 456 41.89 12.24 -18.69
N GLU A 457 40.83 11.62 -19.20
CA GLU A 457 40.76 10.17 -19.35
C GLU A 457 41.87 9.73 -20.32
N PHE A 458 42.78 8.89 -19.83
CA PHE A 458 43.92 8.42 -20.62
C PHE A 458 43.60 7.16 -21.43
N LEU A 459 42.54 6.44 -21.04
CA LEU A 459 42.00 5.25 -21.67
C LEU A 459 40.48 5.24 -21.45
N THR A 460 39.75 4.42 -22.20
CA THR A 460 38.38 4.04 -21.81
C THR A 460 38.41 3.16 -20.56
N ALA A 461 37.36 3.22 -19.74
CA ALA A 461 37.25 2.43 -18.52
C ALA A 461 37.45 0.95 -18.82
N HIS A 462 38.39 0.31 -18.12
CA HIS A 462 38.68 -1.10 -18.21
C HIS A 462 37.70 -1.88 -17.34
N THR A 463 36.92 -2.79 -17.95
CA THR A 463 36.08 -3.73 -17.20
C THR A 463 36.95 -4.70 -16.42
N ILE A 464 36.65 -4.89 -15.14
CA ILE A 464 37.27 -5.93 -14.31
C ILE A 464 36.52 -7.23 -14.56
N LEU A 465 37.22 -8.23 -15.10
CA LEU A 465 36.67 -9.56 -15.35
C LEU A 465 37.01 -10.50 -14.20
N PHE A 466 36.22 -11.57 -14.04
CA PHE A 466 36.50 -12.61 -13.05
C PHE A 466 37.95 -13.15 -13.13
N SER A 467 38.49 -13.28 -14.33
CA SER A 467 39.86 -13.77 -14.54
C SER A 467 40.93 -12.88 -13.92
N ASP A 468 40.69 -11.57 -13.80
CA ASP A 468 41.63 -10.60 -13.22
C ASP A 468 41.79 -10.79 -11.71
N LEU A 469 40.90 -11.59 -11.12
CA LEU A 469 40.68 -11.76 -9.67
C LEU A 469 41.21 -13.11 -9.18
N THR A 470 41.82 -13.91 -10.06
CA THR A 470 42.24 -15.27 -9.70
C THR A 470 43.72 -15.30 -9.32
N GLY A 471 44.06 -15.01 -8.05
CA GLY A 471 45.46 -15.04 -7.58
C GLY A 471 45.67 -14.70 -6.10
N ILE A 472 46.87 -14.94 -5.58
CA ILE A 472 47.31 -14.52 -4.23
C ILE A 472 47.84 -13.08 -4.17
N ASP A 473 47.96 -12.44 -5.34
CA ASP A 473 48.31 -11.03 -5.56
C ASP A 473 47.53 -10.58 -6.81
N SER A 474 46.24 -10.29 -6.66
CA SER A 474 45.40 -9.89 -7.81
C SER A 474 45.83 -8.49 -8.29
N TYR A 475 46.20 -8.38 -9.56
CA TYR A 475 46.48 -7.11 -10.22
C TYR A 475 46.03 -7.18 -11.67
N VAL A 476 45.67 -6.03 -12.22
CA VAL A 476 45.46 -5.86 -13.65
C VAL A 476 46.56 -4.95 -14.20
N ASP A 477 47.24 -5.42 -15.24
CA ASP A 477 48.22 -4.63 -15.96
C ASP A 477 47.48 -3.88 -17.09
N LEU A 478 47.31 -2.56 -16.92
CA LEU A 478 46.67 -1.71 -17.90
C LEU A 478 47.72 -1.16 -18.87
N ASN A 479 47.58 -1.52 -20.15
CA ASN A 479 48.48 -1.10 -21.21
C ASN A 479 47.92 0.11 -21.95
N ILE A 480 48.73 1.17 -22.02
CA ILE A 480 48.44 2.37 -22.78
C ILE A 480 49.38 2.35 -23.98
N THR A 481 48.85 2.24 -25.19
CA THR A 481 49.67 2.22 -26.42
C THR A 481 49.44 3.48 -27.24
N HIS A 482 50.52 4.09 -27.72
CA HIS A 482 50.46 5.35 -28.47
C HIS A 482 51.62 5.49 -29.47
N THR A 483 51.37 6.11 -30.64
CA THR A 483 52.42 6.27 -31.66
C THR A 483 53.33 7.46 -31.39
N GLU A 484 52.88 8.52 -30.71
CA GLU A 484 53.74 9.56 -30.14
C GLU A 484 53.14 10.21 -28.88
N PHE A 485 53.52 9.79 -27.67
CA PHE A 485 52.97 10.36 -26.42
C PHE A 485 53.21 11.88 -26.23
N GLU A 486 54.05 12.49 -27.08
CA GLU A 486 54.30 13.94 -27.12
C GLU A 486 53.32 14.69 -28.06
N ASP A 487 52.50 14.00 -28.86
CA ASP A 487 51.47 14.64 -29.70
C ASP A 487 50.15 14.79 -28.92
N PRO A 488 49.75 16.01 -28.54
CA PRO A 488 48.52 16.25 -27.79
C PRO A 488 47.23 16.01 -28.59
N ASN A 489 47.32 15.68 -29.88
CA ASN A 489 46.17 15.48 -30.78
C ASN A 489 45.84 14.00 -31.05
N GLU A 490 46.68 13.07 -30.62
CA GLU A 490 46.48 11.64 -30.83
C GLU A 490 45.84 11.03 -29.54
N ILE A 491 44.89 10.11 -29.73
CA ILE A 491 44.13 9.48 -28.64
C ILE A 491 44.76 8.10 -28.39
N ALA A 492 45.13 7.81 -27.14
CA ALA A 492 45.66 6.51 -26.77
C ALA A 492 44.62 5.40 -26.97
N VAL A 493 45.09 4.21 -27.37
CA VAL A 493 44.24 3.05 -27.62
C VAL A 493 44.64 1.93 -26.66
N GLN A 494 43.62 1.18 -26.18
CA GLN A 494 43.76 0.05 -25.27
C GLN A 494 44.22 -1.21 -26.01
#